data_AF-A0A8J4Q1T5-F1
#
_entry.id   AF-A0A8J4Q1T5-F1
#
_cell.length_a   1.000
_cell.length_b   1.000
_cell.length_c   1.000
_cell.angle_alpha   90.00
_cell.angle_beta   90.00
_cell.angle_gamma   90.00
#
_symmetry.space_group_name_H-M   'P 1'
#
loop_
_entity.id
_entity.type
_entity.pdbx_description
1 polymer ?
#
loop_
_entity_poly.entity_id
_entity_poly.type
_entity_poly.pdbx_seq_one_letter_code
_entity_poly.pdbx_strand_id
1 'polypeptide(L)'
;MNTTPTAAVLVEYSDSLKQSLQDFVKQENKKVTPELFSIIENVAKTGATCYPWELLKELLYFKLNEIFDIFKQSYIEQQQNQSYSPQSPSSNVNNNNKDKDEEMTKIKNQMNTSTLLQMQQQFLDTFMEFKEPPFTIQRLCELILDYKLYTSFSKYLCAVEKMANVTSTLPPLSTPDEVAEYNKNIWKN
;
A
#
# COMPACT_ATOMS: atom_id res chain seq x y z
N MET A 1 5.67 -36.29 -4.89
CA MET A 1 5.32 -34.92 -5.33
C MET A 1 6.61 -34.13 -5.27
N ASN A 2 7.20 -33.81 -6.41
CA ASN A 2 8.51 -33.16 -6.48
C ASN A 2 8.33 -31.66 -6.19
N THR A 3 8.67 -31.23 -4.97
CA THR A 3 8.90 -29.82 -4.68
C THR A 3 10.23 -29.44 -5.32
N THR A 4 10.17 -28.73 -6.44
CA THR A 4 11.33 -28.03 -6.99
C THR A 4 11.98 -27.19 -5.88
N PRO A 5 13.30 -27.23 -5.67
CA PRO A 5 13.95 -26.31 -4.74
C PRO A 5 13.72 -24.91 -5.28
N THR A 6 12.91 -24.10 -4.58
CA THR A 6 12.81 -22.67 -4.85
C THR A 6 14.22 -22.10 -4.72
N ALA A 7 14.83 -21.69 -5.83
CA ALA A 7 16.12 -21.01 -5.79
C ALA A 7 15.99 -19.82 -4.83
N ALA A 8 16.87 -19.74 -3.82
CA ALA A 8 16.80 -18.66 -2.86
C ALA A 8 16.97 -17.32 -3.59
N VAL A 9 16.01 -16.41 -3.39
CA VAL A 9 16.05 -15.08 -3.99
C VAL A 9 17.04 -14.24 -3.20
N LEU A 10 18.04 -13.69 -3.89
CA LEU A 10 19.06 -12.86 -3.26
C LEU A 10 18.58 -11.42 -3.10
N VAL A 11 19.08 -10.77 -2.06
CA VAL A 11 18.92 -9.33 -1.87
C VAL A 11 19.80 -8.61 -2.88
N GLU A 12 19.19 -7.75 -3.69
CA GLU A 12 19.86 -7.03 -4.77
C GLU A 12 20.22 -5.62 -4.32
N TYR A 13 21.50 -5.29 -4.39
CA TYR A 13 22.04 -3.99 -4.06
C TYR A 13 22.85 -3.42 -5.22
N SER A 14 22.67 -2.13 -5.52
CA SER A 14 23.64 -1.39 -6.32
C SER A 14 23.73 0.08 -5.89
N ASP A 15 24.93 0.66 -6.03
CA ASP A 15 25.12 2.09 -5.78
C ASP A 15 24.31 2.96 -6.75
N SER A 16 24.07 2.47 -7.98
CA SER A 16 23.23 3.17 -8.95
C SER A 16 21.77 3.29 -8.48
N LEU A 17 21.19 2.20 -7.97
CA LEU A 17 19.84 2.19 -7.41
C LEU A 17 19.75 3.05 -6.14
N LYS A 18 20.77 2.99 -5.29
CA LYS A 18 20.88 3.86 -4.11
C LYS A 18 20.87 5.33 -4.52
N GLN A 19 21.62 5.71 -5.56
CA GLN A 19 21.65 7.07 -6.06
C GLN A 19 20.30 7.47 -6.65
N SER A 20 19.67 6.63 -7.47
CA SER A 20 18.32 6.88 -8.00
C SER A 20 17.29 7.09 -6.89
N LEU A 21 17.39 6.32 -5.80
CA LEU A 21 16.52 6.46 -4.64
C LEU A 21 16.77 7.76 -3.88
N GLN A 22 18.03 8.18 -3.74
CA GLN A 22 18.37 9.49 -3.15
C GLN A 22 17.85 10.66 -3.99
N ASP A 23 17.96 10.55 -5.32
CA ASP A 23 17.48 11.57 -6.24
C ASP A 23 15.96 11.66 -6.22
N PHE A 24 15.26 10.51 -6.15
CA PHE A 24 13.81 10.45 -5.97
C PHE A 24 13.32 11.23 -4.76
N VAL A 25 13.99 11.11 -3.60
CA VAL A 25 13.58 11.83 -2.39
C VAL A 25 13.71 13.35 -2.54
N LYS A 26 14.66 13.82 -3.36
CA LYS A 26 14.91 15.26 -3.62
C LYS A 26 14.01 15.85 -4.71
N GLN A 27 13.39 15.02 -5.54
CA GLN A 27 12.54 15.48 -6.64
C GLN A 27 11.25 16.11 -6.10
N GLU A 28 10.87 17.27 -6.65
CA GLU A 28 9.58 17.89 -6.35
C GLU A 28 8.41 17.12 -6.99
N ASN A 29 8.60 16.66 -8.24
CA ASN A 29 7.63 15.85 -8.96
C ASN A 29 8.05 14.37 -8.93
N LYS A 30 7.83 13.74 -7.77
CA LYS A 30 8.19 12.34 -7.53
C LYS A 30 7.49 11.42 -8.54
N LYS A 31 8.25 10.54 -9.16
CA LYS A 31 7.73 9.46 -10.01
C LYS A 31 8.52 8.18 -9.75
N VAL A 32 7.81 7.08 -9.49
CA VAL A 32 8.46 5.77 -9.34
C VAL A 32 8.86 5.26 -10.73
N THR A 33 10.16 5.19 -10.97
CA THR A 33 10.74 4.60 -12.18
C THR A 33 10.77 3.06 -12.07
N PRO A 34 10.96 2.31 -13.18
CA PRO A 34 11.08 0.85 -13.12
C PRO A 34 12.19 0.37 -12.18
N GLU A 35 13.30 1.11 -12.11
CA GLU A 35 14.44 0.81 -11.24
C GLU A 35 14.07 0.98 -9.75
N LEU A 36 13.31 2.02 -9.41
CA LEU A 36 12.81 2.19 -8.04
C LEU A 36 11.74 1.15 -7.71
N PHE A 37 10.92 0.77 -8.68
CA PHE A 37 9.92 -0.28 -8.51
C PHE A 37 10.56 -1.64 -8.25
N SER A 38 11.70 -1.97 -8.89
CA SER A 38 12.41 -3.23 -8.67
C SER A 38 12.94 -3.37 -7.24
N ILE A 39 13.21 -2.25 -6.54
CA ILE A 39 13.53 -2.27 -5.11
C ILE A 39 12.35 -2.84 -4.31
N ILE A 40 11.12 -2.37 -4.58
CA ILE A 40 9.90 -2.86 -3.92
C ILE A 40 9.71 -4.35 -4.21
N GLU A 41 9.98 -4.79 -5.44
CA GLU A 41 9.92 -6.21 -5.82
C GLU A 41 10.95 -7.07 -5.08
N ASN A 42 12.18 -6.59 -4.92
CA ASN A 42 13.21 -7.32 -4.19
C ASN A 42 12.85 -7.44 -2.69
N VAL A 43 12.35 -6.36 -2.08
CA VAL A 43 11.86 -6.39 -0.68
C VAL A 43 10.66 -7.33 -0.51
N ALA A 44 9.71 -7.34 -1.46
CA ALA A 44 8.57 -8.28 -1.41
C ALA A 44 9.02 -9.75 -1.48
N LYS A 45 10.10 -10.06 -2.22
CA LYS A 45 10.61 -11.42 -2.36
C LYS A 45 11.49 -11.87 -1.19
N THR A 46 12.26 -10.95 -0.62
CA THR A 46 13.32 -11.29 0.36
C THR A 46 12.96 -10.91 1.80
N GLY A 47 12.05 -9.95 1.97
CA GLY A 47 11.75 -9.32 3.26
C GLY A 47 12.88 -8.48 3.85
N ALA A 48 13.99 -8.32 3.13
CA ALA A 48 15.14 -7.56 3.58
C ALA A 48 15.18 -6.19 2.91
N THR A 49 15.44 -5.14 3.69
CA THR A 49 15.70 -3.80 3.17
C THR A 49 17.21 -3.58 3.05
N CYS A 50 17.70 -3.34 1.83
CA CYS A 50 19.12 -3.16 1.51
C CYS A 50 19.58 -1.72 1.29
N TYR A 51 18.68 -0.74 1.51
CA TYR A 51 18.97 0.68 1.40
C TYR A 51 18.56 1.40 2.70
N PRO A 52 19.11 2.60 2.97
CA PRO A 52 18.75 3.36 4.16
C PRO A 52 17.23 3.50 4.32
N TRP A 53 16.73 3.13 5.50
CA TRP A 53 15.30 3.03 5.75
C TRP A 53 14.55 4.32 5.43
N GLU A 54 15.08 5.49 5.81
CA GLU A 54 14.45 6.78 5.52
C GLU A 54 14.18 7.00 4.02
N LEU A 55 15.07 6.52 3.15
CA LEU A 55 14.90 6.64 1.70
C LEU A 55 13.85 5.65 1.18
N LEU A 56 13.88 4.41 1.68
CA LEU A 56 12.90 3.38 1.32
C LEU A 56 11.50 3.75 1.80
N LYS A 57 11.41 4.27 3.01
CA LYS A 57 10.17 4.72 3.65
C LYS A 57 9.47 5.78 2.78
N GLU A 58 10.21 6.75 2.26
CA GLU A 58 9.69 7.75 1.31
C GLU A 58 9.17 7.13 0.01
N LEU A 59 9.89 6.18 -0.58
CA LEU A 59 9.47 5.46 -1.79
C LEU A 59 8.17 4.67 -1.56
N LEU A 60 8.12 3.89 -0.47
CA LEU A 60 6.96 3.07 -0.13
C LEU A 60 5.75 3.93 0.21
N TYR A 61 5.94 5.00 0.97
CA TYR A 61 4.88 5.95 1.30
C TYR A 61 4.29 6.61 0.07
N PHE A 62 5.14 7.09 -0.84
CA PHE A 62 4.68 7.66 -2.10
C PHE A 62 3.85 6.62 -2.87
N LYS A 63 4.34 5.38 -2.95
CA LYS A 63 3.64 4.34 -3.70
C LYS A 63 2.31 3.94 -3.06
N LEU A 64 2.25 3.86 -1.73
CA LEU A 64 1.02 3.59 -0.98
C LEU A 64 -0.01 4.69 -1.20
N ASN A 65 0.40 5.97 -1.20
CA ASN A 65 -0.48 7.09 -1.52
C ASN A 65 -1.05 7.00 -2.93
N GLU A 66 -0.22 6.73 -3.95
CA GLU A 66 -0.71 6.54 -5.33
C GLU A 66 -1.79 5.46 -5.39
N ILE A 67 -1.58 4.34 -4.69
CA ILE A 67 -2.54 3.24 -4.65
C ILE A 67 -3.83 3.66 -3.94
N PHE A 68 -3.73 4.35 -2.80
CA PHE A 68 -4.90 4.86 -2.10
C PHE A 68 -5.72 5.83 -2.94
N ASP A 69 -5.08 6.70 -3.71
CA ASP A 69 -5.77 7.61 -4.62
C ASP A 69 -6.55 6.87 -5.71
N ILE A 70 -5.97 5.79 -6.26
CA ILE A 70 -6.68 4.91 -7.21
C ILE A 70 -7.94 4.31 -6.57
N PHE A 71 -7.82 3.79 -5.34
CA PHE A 71 -8.96 3.22 -4.62
C PHE A 71 -10.02 4.27 -4.28
N LYS A 72 -9.59 5.47 -3.84
CA LYS A 72 -10.45 6.59 -3.51
C LYS A 72 -11.26 7.04 -4.72
N GLN A 73 -10.61 7.20 -5.87
CA GLN A 73 -11.27 7.57 -7.12
C GLN A 73 -12.31 6.51 -7.53
N SER A 74 -11.91 5.24 -7.52
CA SER A 74 -12.81 4.12 -7.83
C SER A 74 -14.02 4.05 -6.89
N TYR A 75 -13.79 4.33 -5.60
CA TYR A 75 -14.84 4.33 -4.57
C TYR A 75 -15.83 5.49 -4.73
N ILE A 76 -15.38 6.69 -5.12
CA ILE A 76 -16.25 7.84 -5.39
C ILE A 76 -17.10 7.60 -6.63
N GLU A 77 -16.53 7.05 -7.70
CA GLU A 77 -17.24 6.74 -8.95
C GLU A 77 -18.37 5.72 -8.74
N GLN A 78 -18.13 4.69 -7.92
CA GLN A 78 -19.14 3.69 -7.58
C GLN A 78 -20.35 4.29 -6.83
N GLN A 79 -20.11 5.28 -5.96
CA GLN A 79 -21.18 5.96 -5.22
C GLN A 79 -22.06 6.82 -6.14
N GLN A 80 -21.47 7.53 -7.11
CA GLN A 80 -22.23 8.36 -8.05
C GLN A 80 -23.11 7.54 -8.99
N ASN A 81 -22.66 6.34 -9.37
CA ASN A 81 -23.40 5.44 -10.26
C ASN A 81 -24.61 4.76 -9.58
N GLN A 82 -24.64 4.63 -8.24
CA GLN A 82 -25.79 4.07 -7.52
C GLN A 82 -26.99 5.04 -7.41
N SER A 83 -26.76 6.35 -7.58
CA SER A 83 -27.81 7.37 -7.52
C SER A 83 -28.71 7.45 -8.76
N TYR A 84 -28.38 6.77 -9.87
CA TYR A 84 -29.16 6.78 -11.11
C TYR A 84 -29.85 5.42 -11.34
N SER A 85 -30.98 5.18 -10.69
CA SER A 85 -31.91 4.10 -11.08
C SER A 85 -33.02 4.65 -11.98
N PRO A 86 -33.29 4.07 -13.18
CA PRO A 86 -34.43 4.46 -14.00
C PRO A 86 -35.73 4.07 -13.28
N GLN A 87 -36.56 5.05 -12.93
CA GLN A 87 -37.87 4.80 -12.33
C GLN A 87 -38.81 4.14 -13.35
N SER A 88 -39.26 2.91 -13.06
CA SER A 88 -40.41 2.32 -13.75
C SER A 88 -41.68 3.10 -13.40
N PRO A 89 -42.56 3.42 -14.37
CA PRO A 89 -43.78 4.14 -14.07
C PRO A 89 -44.83 3.16 -13.51
N SER A 90 -45.07 3.19 -12.19
CA SER A 90 -46.41 2.92 -11.67
C SER A 90 -46.60 3.21 -10.17
N SER A 91 -47.72 3.87 -9.91
CA SER A 91 -48.54 3.88 -8.69
C SER A 91 -48.17 4.86 -7.56
N ASN A 92 -49.08 5.83 -7.39
CA ASN A 92 -49.35 6.72 -6.25
C ASN A 92 -48.78 6.24 -4.89
N VAL A 93 -47.74 6.91 -4.38
CA VAL A 93 -47.26 6.78 -2.99
C VAL A 93 -46.89 8.16 -2.46
N ASN A 94 -47.36 8.47 -1.24
CA ASN A 94 -47.10 9.69 -0.47
C ASN A 94 -45.66 10.21 -0.60
N ASN A 95 -45.52 11.46 -1.05
CA ASN A 95 -44.24 12.13 -1.34
C ASN A 95 -43.34 12.42 -0.12
N ASN A 96 -43.78 12.19 1.12
CA ASN A 96 -43.04 12.63 2.32
C ASN A 96 -42.00 11.62 2.87
N ASN A 97 -41.97 10.37 2.38
CA ASN A 97 -41.05 9.33 2.89
C ASN A 97 -39.81 9.11 2.00
N LYS A 98 -39.88 9.44 0.71
CA LYS A 98 -38.78 9.18 -0.25
C LYS A 98 -37.54 10.06 0.03
N ASP A 99 -37.77 11.31 0.42
CA ASP A 99 -36.70 12.27 0.70
C ASP A 99 -35.87 11.88 1.92
N LYS A 100 -36.49 11.28 2.95
CA LYS A 100 -35.80 10.84 4.18
C LYS A 100 -34.88 9.65 3.96
N ASP A 101 -35.29 8.70 3.12
CA ASP A 101 -34.49 7.49 2.83
C ASP A 101 -33.28 7.80 1.94
N GLU A 102 -33.43 8.74 0.99
CA GLU A 102 -32.32 9.24 0.18
C GLU A 102 -31.31 10.05 1.00
N GLU A 103 -31.79 10.90 1.90
CA GLU A 103 -30.94 11.69 2.80
C GLU A 103 -30.14 10.78 3.75
N MET A 104 -30.79 9.78 4.36
CA MET A 104 -30.14 8.80 5.22
C MET A 104 -29.04 8.01 4.47
N THR A 105 -29.31 7.63 3.22
CA THR A 105 -28.34 6.90 2.39
C THR A 105 -27.14 7.76 2.04
N LYS A 106 -27.35 9.03 1.71
CA LYS A 106 -26.26 10.01 1.47
C LYS A 106 -25.42 10.22 2.72
N ILE A 107 -26.05 10.40 3.89
CA ILE A 107 -25.36 10.57 5.18
C ILE A 107 -24.49 9.33 5.49
N LYS A 108 -25.03 8.12 5.33
CA LYS A 108 -24.29 6.88 5.60
C LYS A 108 -23.09 6.71 4.66
N ASN A 109 -23.27 6.99 3.37
CA ASN A 109 -22.21 6.91 2.38
C ASN A 109 -21.11 7.96 2.63
N GLN A 110 -21.49 9.18 2.99
CA GLN A 110 -20.55 10.23 3.38
C GLN A 110 -19.76 9.84 4.63
N MET A 111 -20.44 9.34 5.67
CA MET A 111 -19.82 8.91 6.93
C MET A 111 -18.80 7.79 6.68
N ASN A 112 -19.18 6.76 5.92
CA ASN A 112 -18.26 5.68 5.53
C ASN A 112 -17.04 6.21 4.76
N THR A 113 -17.24 7.17 3.85
CA THR A 113 -16.14 7.80 3.10
C THR A 113 -15.18 8.52 4.03
N SER A 114 -15.69 9.35 4.95
CA SER A 114 -14.84 10.06 5.91
C SER A 114 -14.05 9.11 6.81
N THR A 115 -14.66 8.00 7.26
CA THR A 115 -13.97 7.00 8.08
C THR A 115 -12.83 6.34 7.32
N LEU A 116 -13.04 5.96 6.05
CA LEU A 116 -11.98 5.34 5.25
C LEU A 116 -10.81 6.31 5.00
N LEU A 117 -11.09 7.58 4.71
CA LEU A 117 -10.04 8.58 4.53
C LEU A 117 -9.27 8.87 5.83
N GLN A 118 -9.96 8.86 6.97
CA GLN A 118 -9.31 8.97 8.27
C GLN A 118 -8.39 7.77 8.55
N MET A 119 -8.86 6.55 8.35
CA MET A 119 -8.06 5.34 8.52
C MET A 119 -6.85 5.32 7.58
N GLN A 120 -7.01 5.78 6.34
CA GLN A 120 -5.90 5.94 5.40
C GLN A 120 -4.83 6.90 5.96
N GLN A 121 -5.25 8.08 6.41
CA GLN A 121 -4.30 9.06 6.95
C GLN A 121 -3.60 8.53 8.20
N GLN A 122 -4.34 7.88 9.11
CA GLN A 122 -3.76 7.26 10.30
C GLN A 122 -2.71 6.21 9.97
N PHE A 123 -2.99 5.33 8.99
CA PHE A 123 -2.01 4.36 8.53
C PHE A 123 -0.74 5.03 7.99
N LEU A 124 -0.90 6.07 7.16
CA LEU A 124 0.21 6.83 6.58
C LEU A 124 1.06 7.52 7.65
N ASP A 125 0.43 8.13 8.65
CA ASP A 125 1.11 8.78 9.78
C ASP A 125 1.90 7.75 10.60
N THR A 126 1.24 6.64 10.99
CA THR A 126 1.90 5.53 11.71
C THR A 126 3.06 4.94 10.90
N PHE A 127 2.89 4.80 9.58
CA PHE A 127 3.95 4.29 8.72
C PHE A 127 5.19 5.22 8.71
N MET A 128 4.98 6.54 8.74
CA MET A 128 6.07 7.52 8.81
C MET A 128 6.83 7.53 10.14
N GLU A 129 6.17 7.15 11.23
CA GLU A 129 6.76 7.11 12.57
C GLU A 129 7.78 5.97 12.78
N PHE A 130 7.77 4.95 11.92
CA PHE A 130 8.76 3.88 11.97
C PHE A 130 10.18 4.41 11.77
N LYS A 131 11.02 4.26 12.79
CA LYS A 131 12.47 4.58 12.75
C LYS A 131 13.29 3.51 12.04
N GLU A 132 12.74 2.31 11.93
CA GLU A 132 13.33 1.15 11.27
C GLU A 132 12.22 0.38 10.52
N PRO A 133 12.57 -0.44 9.51
CA PRO A 133 11.59 -1.21 8.75
C PRO A 133 10.80 -2.16 9.68
N PRO A 134 9.46 -2.19 9.64
CA PRO A 134 8.69 -3.16 10.41
C PRO A 134 8.94 -4.59 9.91
N PHE A 135 8.80 -5.61 10.78
CA PHE A 135 9.00 -7.02 10.37
C PHE A 135 8.04 -7.51 9.28
N THR A 136 6.94 -6.79 9.09
CA THR A 136 5.92 -7.00 8.06
C THR A 136 6.24 -6.32 6.73
N ILE A 137 7.41 -5.68 6.58
CA ILE A 137 7.77 -4.90 5.39
C ILE A 137 7.68 -5.73 4.09
N GLN A 138 8.01 -7.03 4.15
CA GLN A 138 7.83 -7.95 3.05
C GLN A 138 6.38 -7.97 2.58
N ARG A 139 5.47 -8.25 3.52
CA ARG A 139 4.04 -8.39 3.23
C ARG A 139 3.42 -7.06 2.79
N LEU A 140 3.90 -5.94 3.33
CA LEU A 140 3.51 -4.62 2.87
C LEU A 140 3.91 -4.39 1.40
N CYS A 141 5.13 -4.78 1.02
CA CYS A 141 5.57 -4.67 -0.37
C CYS A 141 4.79 -5.60 -1.30
N GLU A 142 4.46 -6.83 -0.87
CA GLU A 142 3.54 -7.70 -1.63
C GLU A 142 2.18 -7.04 -1.87
N LEU A 143 1.60 -6.39 -0.85
CA LEU A 143 0.33 -5.66 -1.00
C LEU A 143 0.45 -4.50 -1.99
N ILE A 144 1.60 -3.83 -2.04
CA ILE A 144 1.87 -2.77 -3.02
C ILE A 144 1.91 -3.33 -4.44
N LEU A 145 2.52 -4.51 -4.66
CA LEU A 145 2.60 -5.15 -5.98
C LEU A 145 1.22 -5.68 -6.42
N ASP A 146 0.50 -6.31 -5.50
CA ASP A 146 -0.74 -7.03 -5.76
C ASP A 146 -2.00 -6.20 -5.47
N TYR A 147 -1.88 -4.88 -5.34
CA TYR A 147 -3.00 -4.00 -4.97
C TYR A 147 -4.22 -4.20 -5.88
N LYS A 148 -4.00 -4.49 -7.18
CA LYS A 148 -5.06 -4.73 -8.18
C LYS A 148 -5.91 -5.97 -7.88
N LEU A 149 -5.46 -6.88 -7.02
CA LEU A 149 -6.24 -8.03 -6.57
C LEU A 149 -7.36 -7.62 -5.61
N TYR A 150 -7.27 -6.44 -5.02
CA TYR A 150 -8.31 -5.88 -4.17
C TYR A 150 -9.28 -5.03 -5.00
N THR A 151 -10.56 -5.33 -4.90
CA THR A 151 -11.64 -4.55 -5.55
C THR A 151 -12.34 -3.59 -4.59
N SER A 152 -12.01 -3.64 -3.30
CA SER A 152 -12.64 -2.86 -2.24
C SER A 152 -11.59 -2.05 -1.49
N PHE A 153 -11.79 -0.73 -1.46
CA PHE A 153 -10.91 0.20 -0.75
C PHE A 153 -10.77 -0.19 0.73
N SER A 154 -11.90 -0.47 1.40
CA SER A 154 -11.89 -0.87 2.81
C SER A 154 -11.10 -2.16 3.06
N LYS A 155 -11.23 -3.17 2.20
CA LYS A 155 -10.48 -4.43 2.36
C LYS A 155 -8.98 -4.24 2.16
N TYR A 156 -8.58 -3.44 1.16
CA TYR A 156 -7.18 -3.11 0.95
C TYR A 156 -6.62 -2.33 2.15
N LEU A 157 -7.36 -1.32 2.61
CA LEU A 157 -6.98 -0.49 3.74
C LEU A 157 -6.80 -1.30 5.03
N CYS A 158 -7.73 -2.21 5.36
CA CYS A 158 -7.56 -3.11 6.50
C CYS A 158 -6.38 -4.06 6.35
N ALA A 159 -6.00 -4.44 5.12
CA ALA A 159 -4.85 -5.32 4.90
C ALA A 159 -3.54 -4.59 5.19
N VAL A 160 -3.38 -3.36 4.70
CA VAL A 160 -2.17 -2.55 4.94
C VAL A 160 -2.09 -2.06 6.38
N GLU A 161 -3.21 -1.68 7.00
CA GLU A 161 -3.27 -1.26 8.42
C GLU A 161 -2.71 -2.34 9.35
N LYS A 162 -3.08 -3.61 9.12
CA LYS A 162 -2.54 -4.73 9.88
C LYS A 162 -1.03 -4.86 9.76
N MET A 163 -0.44 -4.43 8.64
CA MET A 163 1.01 -4.48 8.46
C MET A 163 1.72 -3.37 9.23
N ALA A 164 1.06 -2.23 9.49
CA ALA A 164 1.60 -1.18 10.35
C ALA A 164 1.29 -1.38 11.83
N ASN A 165 0.31 -2.22 12.19
CA ASN A 165 -0.02 -2.54 13.59
C ASN A 165 0.95 -3.57 14.20
N VAL A 166 2.23 -3.24 14.21
CA VAL A 166 3.32 -4.08 14.71
C VAL A 166 4.31 -3.27 15.53
N THR A 167 4.96 -3.93 16.48
CA THR A 167 5.93 -3.29 17.39
C THR A 167 7.38 -3.74 17.18
N SER A 168 7.62 -4.75 16.33
CA SER A 168 8.96 -5.26 16.05
C SER A 168 9.48 -4.75 14.71
N THR A 169 10.79 -4.49 14.66
CA THR A 169 11.50 -3.98 13.49
C THR A 169 12.54 -4.99 13.02
N LEU A 170 13.04 -4.79 11.80
CA LEU A 170 14.18 -5.54 11.25
C LEU A 170 15.43 -4.66 11.29
N PRO A 171 16.60 -5.25 11.54
CA PRO A 171 17.86 -4.53 11.38
C PRO A 171 18.01 -4.10 9.92
N PRO A 172 18.26 -2.82 9.62
CA PRO A 172 18.43 -2.36 8.24
C PRO A 172 19.76 -2.84 7.68
N LEU A 173 19.76 -3.48 6.51
CA LEU A 173 20.98 -3.73 5.74
C LEU A 173 21.28 -2.45 4.97
N SER A 174 22.26 -1.67 5.41
CA SER A 174 22.52 -0.34 4.85
C SER A 174 23.79 -0.29 3.99
N THR A 175 24.60 -1.35 4.05
CA THR A 175 25.89 -1.44 3.37
C THR A 175 25.97 -2.65 2.42
N PRO A 176 26.80 -2.56 1.36
CA PRO A 176 27.04 -3.70 0.48
C PRO A 176 27.56 -4.94 1.22
N ASP A 177 28.40 -4.75 2.24
CA ASP A 177 28.99 -5.85 3.01
C ASP A 177 27.94 -6.60 3.83
N GLU A 178 27.02 -5.88 4.49
CA GLU A 178 25.89 -6.47 5.21
C GLU A 178 24.96 -7.24 4.28
N VAL A 179 24.70 -6.72 3.07
CA VAL A 179 23.90 -7.41 2.05
C VAL A 179 24.61 -8.69 1.59
N ALA A 180 25.92 -8.62 1.36
CA ALA A 180 26.72 -9.79 0.96
C ALA A 180 26.76 -10.85 2.07
N GLU A 181 26.86 -10.44 3.34
CA GLU A 181 26.79 -11.34 4.49
C GLU A 181 25.40 -11.97 4.64
N TYR A 182 24.34 -11.17 4.51
CA TYR A 182 22.97 -11.66 4.52
C TYR A 182 22.78 -12.76 3.46
N ASN A 183 23.13 -12.47 2.21
CA ASN A 183 23.03 -13.41 1.08
C ASN A 183 23.83 -14.70 1.29
N LYS A 184 24.98 -14.66 1.97
CA LYS A 184 25.77 -15.87 2.32
C LYS A 184 25.07 -16.74 3.37
N ASN A 185 24.26 -16.14 4.23
CA ASN A 185 23.61 -16.84 5.34
C ASN A 185 22.17 -17.30 5.01
N ILE A 186 21.59 -16.89 3.87
CA ILE A 186 20.26 -17.36 3.42
C ILE A 186 20.18 -18.90 3.35
N TRP A 187 21.26 -19.59 3.01
CA TRP A 187 21.30 -21.05 2.90
C TRP A 187 21.55 -21.80 4.21
N LYS A 188 21.83 -21.10 5.31
CA LYS A 188 22.18 -21.72 6.59
C LYS A 188 20.99 -21.90 7.54
N ASN A 189 19.83 -21.34 7.20
CA ASN A 189 18.60 -21.39 7.99
C ASN A 189 17.56 -22.29 7.34
#